data_AF-A0A640S9B6-F1
#
_entry.id   AF-A0A640S9B6-F1
#
_cell.length_a   1.000
_cell.length_b   1.000
_cell.length_c   1.000
_cell.angle_alpha   90.00
_cell.angle_beta   90.00
_cell.angle_gamma   90.00
#
_symmetry.space_group_name_H-M   'P 1'
#
loop_
_entity.id
_entity.type
_entity.pdbx_description
1 polymer ?
#
loop_
_entity_poly.entity_id
_entity_poly.type
_entity_poly.pdbx_seq_one_letter_code
_entity_poly.pdbx_strand_id
1 'polypeptide(L)' 'MSASPAPRSTEDRYVVVVNHEEQYSVWFADRALPAGWTATGAQGTRQECLDHIEQVWTDLTPRSVRASR' A
#
# COMPACT_ATOMS: atom_id res chain seq x y z
N MET A 1 17.83 4.98 23.09
CA MET A 1 17.63 3.63 22.52
C MET A 1 16.25 3.60 21.89
N SER A 2 16.12 3.92 20.59
CA SER A 2 14.85 3.73 19.89
C SER A 2 14.69 2.25 19.59
N ALA A 3 13.89 1.56 20.40
CA ALA A 3 13.47 0.21 20.11
C ALA A 3 12.58 0.26 18.86
N SER A 4 13.15 -0.05 17.69
CA SER A 4 12.36 -0.37 16.51
C SER A 4 11.43 -1.53 16.89
N PRO A 5 10.10 -1.39 16.75
CA PRO A 5 9.21 -2.51 17.00
C PRO A 5 9.59 -3.64 16.04
N ALA A 6 9.79 -4.84 16.59
CA ALA A 6 9.94 -6.07 15.81
C ALA A 6 8.85 -6.13 14.72
N PRO A 7 9.13 -6.71 13.54
CA PRO A 7 8.12 -6.87 12.50
C PRO A 7 6.93 -7.61 13.10
N ARG A 8 5.79 -6.92 13.20
CA ARG A 8 4.59 -7.47 13.81
C ARG A 8 4.12 -8.66 12.98
N SER A 9 3.85 -9.74 13.71
CA SER A 9 3.35 -11.06 13.35
C SER A 9 2.75 -11.23 11.94
N THR A 10 3.14 -12.32 11.28
CA THR A 10 2.80 -12.71 9.89
C THR A 10 1.32 -13.06 9.66
N GLU A 11 0.46 -12.92 10.66
CA GLU A 11 -0.93 -13.40 10.64
C GLU A 11 -1.97 -12.28 10.38
N ASP A 12 -1.55 -11.02 10.42
CA ASP A 12 -2.46 -9.89 10.17
C ASP A 12 -2.83 -9.84 8.69
N ARG A 13 -4.14 -9.75 8.38
CA ARG A 13 -4.60 -9.47 7.02
C ARG A 13 -4.53 -7.98 6.74
N TYR A 14 -4.02 -7.66 5.57
CA TYR A 14 -3.90 -6.30 5.06
C TYR A 14 -4.81 -6.11 3.87
N VAL A 15 -5.17 -4.85 3.62
CA VAL A 15 -5.94 -4.40 2.47
C VAL A 15 -5.20 -3.24 1.82
N VAL A 16 -5.14 -3.25 0.50
CA VAL A 16 -4.60 -2.14 -0.27
C VAL A 16 -5.62 -1.02 -0.27
N VAL A 17 -5.17 0.15 0.12
CA VAL A 17 -5.98 1.37 0.18
C VAL A 17 -5.38 2.40 -0.75
N VAL A 18 -6.25 3.20 -1.35
CA VAL A 18 -5.89 4.32 -2.22
C VAL A 18 -6.54 5.58 -1.68
N ASN A 19 -5.80 6.68 -1.69
CA ASN A 19 -6.34 7.99 -1.35
C ASN A 19 -6.80 8.74 -2.62
N HIS A 20 -7.34 9.93 -2.42
CA HIS A 20 -7.74 10.84 -3.50
C HIS A 20 -6.57 11.38 -4.35
N GLU A 21 -5.33 11.21 -3.90
CA GLU A 21 -4.11 11.58 -4.63
C GLU A 21 -3.50 10.38 -5.37
N GLU A 22 -4.25 9.29 -5.53
CA GLU A 22 -3.81 8.03 -6.18
C GLU A 22 -2.59 7.38 -5.50
N GLN A 23 -2.36 7.67 -4.22
CA GLN A 23 -1.31 7.04 -3.43
C GLN A 23 -1.81 5.73 -2.86
N TYR A 24 -1.07 4.66 -3.16
CA TYR A 24 -1.34 3.32 -2.65
C TYR A 24 -0.63 3.10 -1.32
N SER A 25 -1.33 2.52 -0.37
CA SER A 25 -0.76 2.08 0.90
C SER A 25 -1.39 0.78 1.35
N VAL A 26 -0.77 0.12 2.33
CA VAL A 26 -1.33 -1.07 2.98
C VAL A 26 -1.92 -0.68 4.32
N TRP A 27 -3.18 -1.06 4.55
CA TRP A 27 -3.88 -0.86 5.81
C TRP A 27 -4.30 -2.20 6.42
N PHE A 28 -4.56 -2.21 7.71
CA PHE A 28 -5.05 -3.39 8.42
C PHE A 28 -6.49 -3.68 8.04
N ALA A 29 -6.80 -4.92 7.60
CA ALA A 29 -8.14 -5.29 7.14
C ALA A 29 -9.15 -5.41 8.30
N ASP A 30 -8.68 -5.59 9.53
CA ASP A 30 -9.50 -5.62 10.76
C ASP A 30 -9.83 -4.22 11.31
N ARG A 31 -9.27 -3.16 10.71
CA ARG A 31 -9.45 -1.77 11.16
C ARG A 31 -10.31 -0.97 10.20
N ALA A 32 -11.08 -0.05 10.76
CA ALA A 32 -11.80 0.94 9.96
C ALA A 32 -10.82 1.79 9.13
N LEU A 33 -11.24 2.15 7.91
CA LEU A 33 -10.46 3.00 7.02
C LEU A 33 -10.46 4.44 7.52
N PRO A 34 -9.31 5.14 7.51
CA PRO A 34 -9.28 6.57 7.79
C PRO A 34 -10.03 7.36 6.70
N ALA A 35 -10.56 8.53 7.08
CA ALA A 35 -11.27 9.40 6.15
C ALA A 35 -10.37 9.81 4.97
N GLY A 36 -10.91 9.73 3.75
CA GLY A 36 -10.19 10.04 2.51
C GLY A 36 -9.37 8.87 1.93
N TRP A 37 -9.38 7.71 2.58
CA TRP A 37 -8.82 6.46 2.05
C TRP A 37 -9.93 5.49 1.69
N THR A 38 -9.75 4.80 0.56
CA THR A 38 -10.71 3.82 0.03
C THR A 38 -10.00 2.50 -0.21
N ALA A 39 -10.59 1.38 0.24
CA ALA A 39 -10.05 0.07 -0.07
C ALA A 39 -10.21 -0.22 -1.57
N THR A 40 -9.15 -0.67 -2.23
CA THR A 40 -9.17 -1.05 -3.66
C THR A 40 -9.84 -2.41 -3.88
N GLY A 41 -10.01 -3.19 -2.80
CA GLY A 41 -10.52 -4.56 -2.83
C GLY A 41 -9.43 -5.64 -2.82
N ALA A 42 -8.17 -5.28 -3.05
CA ALA A 42 -7.05 -6.20 -2.88
C ALA A 42 -6.75 -6.38 -1.39
N GLN A 43 -6.85 -7.61 -0.89
CA GLN A 43 -6.58 -7.98 0.50
C GLN A 43 -5.79 -9.29 0.55
N GLY A 44 -4.95 -9.45 1.56
CA GLY A 44 -4.11 -10.63 1.72
C GLY A 44 -3.08 -10.46 2.82
N THR A 45 -1.98 -11.19 2.71
CA THR A 45 -0.80 -10.93 3.53
C THR A 45 -0.20 -9.57 3.18
N ARG A 46 0.64 -9.05 4.09
CA ARG A 46 1.36 -7.80 3.84
C ARG A 46 2.17 -7.86 2.54
N GLN A 47 2.81 -8.99 2.28
CA GLN A 47 3.64 -9.19 1.09
C GLN A 47 2.77 -9.21 -0.17
N GLU A 48 1.68 -9.97 -0.21
CA GLU A 48 0.76 -9.98 -1.37
C GLU A 48 0.20 -8.60 -1.68
N CYS A 49 -0.15 -7.82 -0.65
CA CYS A 49 -0.62 -6.45 -0.83
C CYS A 49 0.48 -5.53 -1.39
N LEU A 50 1.72 -5.68 -0.91
CA LEU A 50 2.85 -4.90 -1.42
C LEU A 50 3.19 -5.30 -2.86
N ASP A 51 3.24 -6.59 -3.17
CA ASP A 51 3.49 -7.09 -4.53
C ASP A 51 2.41 -6.60 -5.49
N HIS A 52 1.14 -6.58 -5.05
CA HIS A 52 0.04 -6.00 -5.82
C HIS A 52 0.27 -4.50 -6.06
N ILE A 53 0.64 -3.75 -5.01
CA ILE A 53 0.98 -2.33 -5.14
C ILE A 53 2.14 -2.13 -6.11
N GLU A 54 3.22 -2.91 -6.04
CA GLU A 54 4.35 -2.82 -6.96
C GLU A 54 3.94 -3.15 -8.41
N GLN A 55 2.99 -4.06 -8.61
CA GLN A 55 2.46 -4.40 -9.92
C GLN A 55 1.53 -3.32 -10.49
N VAL A 56 0.64 -2.73 -9.69
CA VAL A 56 -0.31 -1.69 -10.17
C VAL A 56 0.32 -0.31 -10.19
N TRP A 57 1.22 -0.03 -9.25
CA TRP A 57 2.07 1.15 -9.18
C TRP A 57 3.38 0.93 -9.95
N THR A 58 3.28 0.26 -11.10
CA THR A 58 4.42 -0.04 -11.99
C THR A 58 4.99 1.21 -12.67
N ASP A 59 4.23 2.31 -12.72
CA ASP A 59 4.67 3.61 -13.23
C ASP A 59 5.15 4.49 -12.05
N LEU A 60 6.27 4.08 -11.43
CA LEU A 60 7.05 4.94 -10.52
C LEU A 60 7.84 6.01 -11.28
N THR A 61 7.73 6.06 -12.62
CA THR A 61 8.23 7.18 -13.40
C THR A 61 7.35 8.41 -13.13
N PRO A 62 7.86 9.46 -12.47
CA PRO A 62 7.15 10.73 -12.49
C PRO A 62 6.93 11.11 -13.95
N ARG A 63 5.73 11.60 -14.27
CA ARG A 63 5.28 12.00 -15.63
C ARG A 63 6.32 12.82 -16.41
N SER A 64 7.21 13.53 -15.70
CA SER A 64 8.34 14.32 -16.20
C SER A 64 9.44 13.53 -16.94
N VAL A 65 9.62 12.24 -16.68
CA VAL A 65 10.69 11.43 -17.31
C VAL A 65 10.28 10.84 -18.66
N ARG A 66 8.98 10.82 -18.96
CA ARG A 66 8.42 10.21 -20.18
C ARG A 66 8.66 11.02 -21.47
N ALA A 67 9.23 12.23 -21.36
CA ALA A 67 9.49 13.13 -22.50
C ALA A 67 10.92 13.11 -23.06
N SER A 68 11.84 12.30 -22.49
CA SER A 68 13.27 12.36 -22.83
C SER A 68 13.81 11.11 -23.54
N ARG A 69 12.97 10.33 -24.22
CA ARG A 69 13.44 9.21 -25.05
C ARG A 69 12.88 9.24 -26.44
#